data_AF-A0A6P6XJ32-F1
#
_entry.id   AF-A0A6P6XJ32-F1
#
_cell.length_a   1.000
_cell.length_b   1.000
_cell.length_c   1.000
_cell.angle_alpha   90.00
_cell.angle_beta   90.00
_cell.angle_gamma   90.00
#
_symmetry.space_group_name_H-M   'P 1'
#
loop_
_entity.id
_entity.type
_entity.pdbx_description
1 polymer ?
#
loop_
_entity_poly.entity_id
_entity_poly.type
_entity_poly.pdbx_seq_one_letter_code
_entity_poly.pdbx_strand_id
1 'polypeptide(L)'
;MYCQVLYTELTNIMIWYLTFDTSSQPFHLHAVQDIFRLTLAAFEKLSLFSCRCYAKALHILEIVVKVKCCIILLDIGCDSLVTKIFEILLSTIKFNHPEAVFSYMEDIMTWLLDESDDIPLGLLKPLLASVKKENQ
;
A
#
# COMPACT_ATOMS: atom_id res chain seq x y z
N MET A 1 -6.63 4.00 -18.69
CA MET A 1 -7.84 3.21 -18.36
C MET A 1 -7.77 2.65 -16.95
N TYR A 2 -6.86 1.72 -16.62
CA TYR A 2 -6.73 1.17 -15.25
C TYR A 2 -6.50 2.22 -14.14
N CYS A 3 -5.65 3.23 -14.34
CA CYS A 3 -5.40 4.25 -13.29
C CYS A 3 -6.61 5.15 -13.00
N GLN A 4 -7.44 5.47 -14.01
CA GLN A 4 -8.62 6.31 -13.80
C GLN A 4 -9.73 5.52 -13.12
N VAL A 5 -9.87 4.23 -13.47
CA VAL A 5 -10.77 3.31 -12.77
C VAL A 5 -10.32 3.15 -11.32
N LEU A 6 -9.03 2.87 -11.05
CA LEU A 6 -8.52 2.79 -9.67
C LEU A 6 -8.72 4.09 -8.89
N TYR A 7 -8.52 5.26 -9.50
CA TYR A 7 -8.77 6.54 -8.84
C TYR A 7 -10.26 6.76 -8.51
N THR A 8 -11.16 6.51 -9.47
CA THR A 8 -12.61 6.60 -9.25
C THR A 8 -13.08 5.58 -8.21
N GLU A 9 -12.59 4.34 -8.26
CA GLU A 9 -12.93 3.31 -7.30
C GLU A 9 -12.39 3.64 -5.90
N LEU A 10 -11.14 4.10 -5.77
CA LEU A 10 -10.56 4.50 -4.49
C LEU A 10 -11.28 5.72 -3.89
N THR A 11 -11.59 6.73 -4.70
CA THR A 11 -12.36 7.89 -4.23
C THR A 11 -13.79 7.52 -3.86
N ASN A 12 -14.45 6.63 -4.62
CA ASN A 12 -15.76 6.09 -4.26
C ASN A 12 -15.73 5.27 -2.96
N ILE A 13 -14.66 4.49 -2.73
CA ILE A 13 -14.48 3.72 -1.49
C ILE A 13 -14.23 4.63 -0.30
N MET A 14 -13.41 5.68 -0.45
CA MET A 14 -13.17 6.67 0.61
C MET A 14 -14.45 7.47 0.91
N ILE A 15 -15.21 7.87 -0.11
CA ILE A 15 -16.52 8.51 0.07
C ILE A 15 -17.49 7.54 0.75
N TRP A 16 -17.53 6.28 0.34
CA TRP A 16 -18.37 5.27 0.99
C TRP A 16 -17.99 5.07 2.46
N TYR A 17 -16.70 4.96 2.77
CA TYR A 17 -16.18 4.81 4.13
C TYR A 17 -16.51 6.00 5.04
N LEU A 18 -16.46 7.23 4.50
CA LEU A 18 -16.73 8.45 5.27
C LEU A 18 -18.22 8.83 5.36
N THR A 19 -19.08 8.27 4.50
CA THR A 19 -20.49 8.71 4.37
C THR A 19 -21.52 7.63 4.73
N PHE A 20 -21.13 6.35 4.77
CA PHE A 20 -22.01 5.25 5.15
C PHE A 20 -21.52 4.58 6.43
N ASP A 21 -22.40 4.63 7.44
CA ASP A 21 -22.30 3.94 8.72
C ASP A 21 -21.80 2.49 8.53
N THR A 22 -20.82 2.07 9.34
CA THR A 22 -20.14 0.77 9.28
C THR A 22 -21.05 -0.39 9.72
N SER A 23 -22.24 -0.52 9.13
CA SER A 23 -23.07 -1.72 9.25
C SER A 23 -22.56 -2.78 8.25
N SER A 24 -21.39 -3.34 8.56
CA SER A 24 -20.91 -4.68 8.19
C SER A 24 -21.63 -5.37 7.01
N GLN A 25 -21.29 -5.04 5.77
CA GLN A 25 -21.58 -5.93 4.64
C GLN A 25 -20.29 -6.62 4.19
N PRO A 26 -20.17 -7.96 4.33
CA PRO A 26 -18.95 -8.71 3.99
C PRO A 26 -18.55 -8.58 2.52
N PHE A 27 -19.50 -8.26 1.64
CA PHE A 27 -19.25 -7.99 0.22
C PHE A 27 -18.28 -6.81 0.00
N HIS A 28 -18.40 -5.76 0.80
CA HIS A 28 -17.53 -4.59 0.68
C HIS A 28 -16.12 -4.85 1.23
N LEU A 29 -15.99 -5.69 2.27
CA LEU A 29 -14.68 -6.09 2.80
C LEU A 29 -13.84 -6.84 1.76
N HIS A 30 -14.46 -7.80 1.05
CA HIS A 30 -13.77 -8.54 -0.02
C HIS A 30 -13.35 -7.63 -1.17
N ALA A 31 -14.20 -6.68 -1.57
CA ALA A 31 -13.88 -5.73 -2.63
C ALA A 31 -12.67 -4.85 -2.29
N VAL A 32 -12.61 -4.30 -1.07
CA VAL A 32 -11.47 -3.50 -0.59
C VAL A 32 -10.19 -4.34 -0.61
N GLN A 33 -10.22 -5.56 -0.07
CA GLN A 33 -9.07 -6.45 -0.06
C GLN A 33 -8.57 -6.78 -1.49
N ASP A 34 -9.47 -7.05 -2.43
CA ASP A 34 -9.10 -7.38 -3.80
C ASP A 34 -8.49 -6.18 -4.55
N ILE A 35 -9.00 -4.97 -4.31
CA ILE A 35 -8.40 -3.73 -4.85
C ILE A 35 -6.99 -3.53 -4.30
N PHE A 36 -6.78 -3.75 -3.00
CA PHE A 36 -5.45 -3.67 -2.41
C PHE A 36 -4.53 -4.77 -2.94
N ARG A 37 -5.00 -5.99 -3.16
CA ARG A 37 -4.20 -7.05 -3.81
C ARG A 37 -3.77 -6.66 -5.22
N LEU A 38 -4.65 -6.06 -6.01
CA LEU A 38 -4.32 -5.54 -7.34
C LEU A 38 -3.30 -4.40 -7.27
N THR A 39 -3.43 -3.52 -6.28
CA THR A 39 -2.49 -2.42 -6.01
C THR A 39 -1.11 -2.96 -5.64
N LEU A 40 -1.05 -3.96 -4.75
CA LEU A 40 0.18 -4.63 -4.37
C LEU A 40 0.86 -5.34 -5.55
N ALA A 41 0.08 -6.02 -6.39
CA ALA A 41 0.59 -6.63 -7.62
C ALA A 41 1.15 -5.59 -8.60
N ALA A 42 0.65 -4.35 -8.58
CA ALA A 42 1.22 -3.24 -9.33
C ALA A 42 2.54 -2.76 -8.70
N PHE A 43 2.63 -2.67 -7.36
CA PHE A 43 3.86 -2.29 -6.66
C PHE A 43 4.99 -3.27 -6.90
N GLU A 44 4.71 -4.57 -7.01
CA GLU A 44 5.73 -5.56 -7.39
C GLU A 44 6.37 -5.24 -8.76
N LYS A 45 5.66 -4.58 -9.67
CA LYS A 45 6.20 -4.15 -10.97
C LYS A 45 7.15 -2.97 -10.88
N LEU A 46 7.24 -2.29 -9.73
CA LEU A 46 8.25 -1.24 -9.51
C LEU A 46 9.66 -1.83 -9.56
N SER A 47 9.86 -3.08 -9.15
CA SER A 47 11.15 -3.79 -9.28
C SER A 47 11.64 -3.98 -10.74
N LEU A 48 10.76 -3.78 -11.73
CA LEU A 48 11.04 -4.02 -13.15
C LEU A 48 11.24 -2.70 -13.91
N PHE A 49 12.41 -2.07 -13.75
CA PHE A 49 12.77 -0.78 -14.38
C PHE A 49 12.55 -0.70 -15.89
N SER A 50 12.71 -1.80 -16.62
CA SER A 50 12.65 -1.84 -18.08
C SER A 50 11.24 -2.08 -18.64
N CYS A 51 10.24 -2.25 -17.79
CA CYS A 51 8.89 -2.56 -18.22
C CYS A 51 8.08 -1.29 -18.52
N ARG A 52 7.29 -1.29 -19.60
CA ARG A 52 6.27 -0.24 -19.89
C ARG A 52 5.23 -0.09 -18.77
N CYS A 53 5.21 -1.01 -17.82
CA CYS A 53 4.35 -0.98 -16.64
C CYS A 53 4.92 -0.13 -15.49
N TYR A 54 6.22 0.22 -15.49
CA TYR A 54 6.85 0.98 -14.41
C TYR A 54 6.18 2.34 -14.20
N ALA A 55 5.99 3.12 -15.27
CA ALA A 55 5.33 4.43 -15.19
C ALA A 55 3.90 4.33 -14.64
N LYS A 56 3.19 3.24 -14.94
CA LYS A 56 1.83 3.00 -14.41
C LYS A 56 1.87 2.63 -12.93
N ALA A 57 2.78 1.76 -12.54
CA ALA A 57 2.97 1.38 -11.14
C ALA A 57 3.38 2.57 -10.27
N LEU A 58 4.26 3.43 -10.79
CA LEU A 58 4.66 4.66 -10.12
C LEU A 58 3.48 5.63 -9.95
N HIS A 59 2.65 5.80 -10.98
CA HIS A 59 1.48 6.66 -10.86
C HIS A 59 0.43 6.11 -9.88
N ILE A 60 0.28 4.78 -9.79
CA ILE A 60 -0.57 4.16 -8.76
C ILE A 60 -0.01 4.43 -7.37
N LEU A 61 1.31 4.28 -7.16
CA LEU A 61 1.97 4.60 -5.89
C LEU A 61 1.72 6.06 -5.48
N GLU A 62 1.89 6.99 -6.41
CA GLU A 62 1.62 8.41 -6.18
C GLU A 62 0.16 8.69 -5.77
N ILE A 63 -0.81 8.03 -6.40
CA ILE A 63 -2.23 8.16 -6.03
C ILE A 63 -2.45 7.63 -4.61
N VAL A 64 -1.95 6.43 -4.30
CA VAL A 64 -2.09 5.78 -3.00
C VAL A 64 -1.54 6.67 -1.88
N VAL A 65 -0.37 7.30 -2.10
CA VAL A 65 0.18 8.31 -1.21
C VAL A 65 -0.81 9.47 -1.06
N LYS A 66 -1.20 10.12 -2.15
CA LYS A 66 -2.06 11.33 -2.09
C LYS A 66 -3.40 11.11 -1.38
N VAL A 67 -4.03 9.94 -1.56
CA VAL A 67 -5.34 9.66 -0.95
C VAL A 67 -5.26 9.00 0.42
N LYS A 68 -4.05 8.61 0.87
CA LYS A 68 -3.80 7.87 2.11
C LYS A 68 -4.70 6.63 2.31
N CYS A 69 -5.09 5.96 1.22
CA CYS A 69 -6.11 4.91 1.28
C CYS A 69 -5.67 3.68 2.07
N CYS A 70 -4.36 3.47 2.24
CA CYS A 70 -3.80 2.36 3.02
C CYS A 70 -4.30 2.32 4.47
N ILE A 71 -4.74 3.45 5.04
CA ILE A 71 -5.28 3.51 6.41
C ILE A 71 -6.58 2.70 6.54
N ILE A 72 -7.38 2.58 5.47
CA ILE A 72 -8.58 1.73 5.46
C ILE A 72 -8.24 0.27 5.83
N LEU A 73 -7.04 -0.21 5.50
CA LEU A 73 -6.60 -1.56 5.87
C LEU A 73 -6.46 -1.74 7.39
N LEU A 74 -6.11 -0.67 8.11
CA LEU A 74 -6.07 -0.64 9.57
C LEU A 74 -7.49 -0.65 10.14
N ASP A 75 -8.36 0.20 9.60
CA ASP A 75 -9.76 0.32 10.03
C ASP A 75 -10.54 -1.00 9.92
N ILE A 76 -10.27 -1.80 8.88
CA ILE A 76 -10.89 -3.11 8.69
C ILE A 76 -10.12 -4.25 9.38
N GLY A 77 -9.01 -3.97 10.06
CA GLY A 77 -8.16 -4.95 10.76
C GLY A 77 -7.48 -5.98 9.84
N CYS A 78 -7.04 -5.58 8.64
CA CYS A 78 -6.42 -6.48 7.66
C CYS A 78 -4.88 -6.53 7.74
N ASP A 79 -4.35 -7.00 8.87
CA ASP A 79 -2.91 -7.05 9.17
C ASP A 79 -2.09 -7.80 8.11
N SER A 80 -2.69 -8.81 7.46
CA SER A 80 -2.02 -9.59 6.41
C SER A 80 -1.65 -8.75 5.18
N LEU A 81 -2.55 -7.84 4.76
CA LEU A 81 -2.29 -6.94 3.63
C LEU A 81 -1.34 -5.81 4.03
N VAL A 82 -1.47 -5.28 5.24
CA VAL A 82 -0.51 -4.32 5.81
C VAL A 82 0.89 -4.93 5.81
N THR A 83 1.03 -6.15 6.32
CA THR A 83 2.31 -6.87 6.30
C THR A 83 2.86 -7.02 4.88
N LYS A 84 1.99 -7.32 3.92
CA LYS A 84 2.38 -7.48 2.52
C LYS A 84 2.85 -6.17 1.87
N ILE A 85 2.26 -5.03 2.24
CA ILE A 85 2.73 -3.70 1.79
C ILE A 85 4.18 -3.52 2.22
N PHE A 86 4.50 -3.70 3.50
CA PHE A 86 5.87 -3.54 4.00
C PHE A 86 6.85 -4.49 3.32
N GLU A 87 6.50 -5.76 3.15
CA GLU A 87 7.35 -6.71 2.44
C GLU A 87 7.69 -6.25 1.01
N ILE A 88 6.67 -5.82 0.26
CA ILE A 88 6.85 -5.38 -1.13
C ILE A 88 7.67 -4.09 -1.17
N LEU A 89 7.35 -3.09 -0.36
CA LEU A 89 8.07 -1.82 -0.33
C LEU A 89 9.53 -2.02 0.11
N LEU A 90 9.80 -2.72 1.21
CA LEU A 90 11.18 -3.03 1.68
C LEU A 90 11.97 -3.92 0.70
N SER A 91 11.29 -4.73 -0.11
CA SER A 91 11.95 -5.47 -1.20
C SER A 91 12.29 -4.54 -2.37
N THR A 92 11.44 -3.56 -2.63
CA THR A 92 11.56 -2.62 -3.76
C THR A 92 12.56 -1.51 -3.48
N ILE A 93 12.73 -1.10 -2.23
CA ILE A 93 13.71 -0.07 -1.82
C ILE A 93 15.17 -0.48 -2.17
N LYS A 94 15.44 -1.77 -2.40
CA LYS A 94 16.78 -2.25 -2.80
C LYS A 94 17.19 -1.85 -4.22
N PHE A 95 16.26 -1.34 -5.02
CA PHE A 95 16.46 -0.97 -6.41
C PHE A 95 16.77 0.53 -6.51
N ASN A 96 17.63 0.94 -7.45
CA ASN A 96 18.08 2.32 -7.61
C ASN A 96 17.00 3.24 -8.20
N HIS A 97 15.95 3.50 -7.43
CA HIS A 97 14.82 4.34 -7.83
C HIS A 97 15.12 5.84 -7.70
N PRO A 98 14.38 6.71 -8.41
CA PRO A 98 14.41 8.14 -8.12
C PRO A 98 14.00 8.42 -6.67
N GLU A 99 14.59 9.44 -6.04
CA GLU A 99 14.34 9.85 -4.66
C GLU A 99 12.84 10.03 -4.34
N ALA A 100 12.07 10.62 -5.27
CA ALA A 100 10.63 10.78 -5.11
C ALA A 100 9.89 9.45 -4.90
N VAL A 101 10.35 8.36 -5.52
CA VAL A 101 9.75 7.04 -5.35
C VAL A 101 10.03 6.49 -3.95
N PHE A 102 11.25 6.72 -3.44
CA PHE A 102 11.59 6.34 -2.07
C PHE A 102 10.74 7.09 -1.06
N SER A 103 10.61 8.41 -1.22
CA SER A 103 9.75 9.23 -0.36
C SER A 103 8.30 8.74 -0.36
N TYR A 104 7.74 8.36 -1.52
CA TYR A 104 6.40 7.78 -1.58
C TYR A 104 6.26 6.44 -0.82
N MET A 105 7.29 5.58 -0.88
CA MET A 105 7.27 4.32 -0.13
C MET A 105 7.41 4.55 1.37
N GLU A 106 8.28 5.48 1.75
CA GLU A 106 8.50 5.90 3.13
C GLU A 106 7.22 6.51 3.73
N ASP A 107 6.56 7.42 3.02
CA ASP A 107 5.30 8.05 3.46
C ASP A 107 4.23 7.00 3.76
N ILE A 108 4.03 6.02 2.88
CA ILE A 108 3.06 4.94 3.08
C ILE A 108 3.39 4.12 4.33
N MET A 109 4.67 3.71 4.48
CA MET A 109 5.09 2.92 5.64
C MET A 109 4.95 3.71 6.93
N THR A 110 5.25 5.02 6.89
CA THR A 110 5.15 5.91 8.04
C THR A 110 3.70 6.07 8.48
N TRP A 111 2.78 6.36 7.56
CA TRP A 111 1.36 6.48 7.92
C TRP A 111 0.77 5.18 8.47
N LEU A 112 1.16 4.03 7.91
CA LEU A 112 0.70 2.74 8.42
C LEU A 112 1.20 2.44 9.84
N LEU A 113 2.34 3.03 10.26
CA LEU A 113 2.83 2.91 11.63
C LEU A 113 2.18 3.95 12.55
N ASP A 114 2.10 5.21 12.09
CA ASP A 114 1.59 6.33 12.88
C ASP A 114 0.11 6.16 13.24
N GLU A 115 -0.69 5.62 12.32
CA GLU A 115 -2.14 5.41 12.50
C GLU A 115 -2.47 4.04 13.12
N SER A 116 -1.47 3.17 13.33
CA SER A 116 -1.71 1.87 13.97
C SER A 116 -1.75 2.00 15.49
N ASP A 117 -2.80 1.48 16.12
CA ASP A 117 -2.90 1.41 17.58
C ASP A 117 -1.79 0.54 18.19
N ASP A 118 -1.50 -0.60 17.53
CA ASP A 118 -0.43 -1.53 17.85
C ASP A 118 0.28 -1.95 16.57
N ILE A 119 1.62 -2.07 16.60
CA ILE A 119 2.39 -2.56 15.45
C ILE A 119 2.09 -4.07 15.27
N PRO A 120 1.54 -4.50 14.12
CA PRO A 120 1.27 -5.91 13.88
C PRO A 120 2.56 -6.73 14.02
N LEU A 121 2.51 -7.82 14.80
CA LEU A 121 3.67 -8.71 15.00
C LEU A 121 4.24 -9.25 13.67
N GLY A 122 3.39 -9.35 12.65
CA GLY A 122 3.76 -9.68 11.28
C GLY A 122 4.77 -8.71 10.65
N LEU A 123 4.76 -7.43 11.05
CA LEU A 123 5.68 -6.38 10.57
C LEU A 123 7.06 -6.41 11.23
N LEU A 124 7.17 -6.94 12.45
CA LEU A 124 8.46 -7.02 13.14
C LEU A 124 9.49 -7.80 12.34
N LYS A 125 9.08 -8.89 11.69
CA LYS A 125 9.98 -9.73 10.88
C LYS A 125 10.53 -8.99 9.65
N PRO A 126 9.70 -8.42 8.75
CA PRO A 126 10.18 -7.60 7.64
C PRO A 126 11.06 -6.42 8.08
N LEU A 127 10.65 -5.69 9.13
CA LEU A 127 11.39 -4.52 9.63
C LEU A 127 12.77 -4.92 10.18
N LEU A 128 12.84 -5.90 11.07
CA LEU A 128 14.12 -6.39 11.62
C LEU A 128 15.03 -6.97 10.52
N ALA A 129 14.46 -7.66 9.54
CA ALA A 129 15.21 -8.19 8.40
C ALA A 129 15.78 -7.08 7.51
N SER A 130 15.11 -5.93 7.41
CA SER A 130 15.60 -4.77 6.66
C SER A 130 16.76 -4.07 7.37
N VAL A 131 16.63 -3.80 8.68
CA VAL A 131 17.68 -3.15 9.49
C VAL A 131 18.94 -4.02 9.59
N LYS A 132 18.80 -5.35 9.69
CA LYS A 132 19.97 -6.26 9.74
C LYS A 132 20.80 -6.22 8.46
N LYS A 133 20.21 -5.87 7.31
CA LYS A 133 20.91 -5.78 6.02
C LYS A 133 21.73 -4.51 5.86
N GLU A 134 21.44 -3.44 6.61
CA GLU A 134 22.23 -2.19 6.58
C GLU A 134 23.53 -2.27 7.39
N ASN A 135 23.65 -3.24 8.30
CA ASN A 135 24.85 -3.44 9.12
C ASN A 135 25.91 -4.37 8.49
N GLN A 136 25.87 -4.59 7.16
CA GLN A 136 26.89 -5.30 6.38
C GLN A 136 27.31 -4.48 5.17
#